data_AF-D4LDG0-F1
#
_entry.id   AF-D4LDG0-F1
#
_cell.length_a   1.000
_cell.length_b   1.000
_cell.length_c   1.000
_cell.angle_alpha   90.00
_cell.angle_beta   90.00
_cell.angle_gamma   90.00
#
_symmetry.space_group_name_H-M   'P 1'
#
loop_
_entity.id
_entity.type
_entity.pdbx_description
1 polymer ?
#
loop_
_entity_poly.entity_id
_entity_poly.type
_entity_poly.pdbx_seq_one_letter_code
_entity_poly.pdbx_strand_id
1 'polypeptide(L)' 'MLEFEKGFETVNKTFRIPVEIADQLEQLAGKYNTSVNKIVIQCLEYALAHTAENTTQPEV' A
#
# COMPACT_ATOMS: atom_id res chain seq x y z
N MET A 1 -25.33 -22.32 4.65
CA MET A 1 -24.06 -21.94 5.30
C MET A 1 -23.67 -20.59 4.72
N LEU A 2 -23.53 -19.57 5.55
CA LEU A 2 -22.97 -18.29 5.10
C LEU A 2 -21.45 -18.45 5.20
N GLU A 3 -20.82 -18.70 4.06
CA GLU A 3 -19.37 -18.67 3.91
C GLU A 3 -18.95 -17.21 4.03
N PHE A 4 -18.50 -16.81 5.22
CA PHE A 4 -17.83 -15.53 5.39
C PHE A 4 -16.49 -15.65 4.66
N GLU A 5 -16.46 -15.21 3.39
CA GLU A 5 -15.23 -14.86 2.71
C GLU A 5 -14.44 -14.00 3.68
N LYS A 6 -13.28 -14.51 4.10
CA LYS A 6 -12.43 -14.02 5.17
C LYS A 6 -12.08 -12.55 4.87
N GLY A 7 -12.94 -11.65 5.33
CA GLY A 7 -12.82 -10.23 5.10
C GLY A 7 -11.47 -9.80 5.64
N PHE A 8 -10.58 -9.36 4.76
CA PHE A 8 -9.25 -8.92 5.14
C PHE A 8 -9.37 -7.96 6.32
N GLU A 9 -8.75 -8.32 7.44
CA GLU A 9 -8.74 -7.49 8.64
C GLU A 9 -7.96 -6.21 8.31
N THR A 10 -8.68 -5.10 8.11
CA THR A 10 -8.08 -3.79 7.86
C THR A 10 -8.03 -2.98 9.14
N VAL A 11 -6.91 -2.29 9.38
CA VAL A 11 -6.75 -1.35 10.48
C VAL A 11 -6.62 0.08 9.96
N ASN A 12 -7.29 1.03 10.60
CA ASN A 12 -7.12 2.45 10.28
C ASN A 12 -5.81 2.97 10.87
N LYS A 13 -4.98 3.59 10.04
CA LYS A 13 -3.70 4.20 10.43
C LYS A 13 -3.58 5.59 9.82
N THR A 14 -3.16 6.56 10.64
CA THR A 14 -2.97 7.95 10.21
C THR A 14 -1.48 8.22 10.02
N PHE A 15 -1.10 8.58 8.79
CA PHE A 15 0.26 8.95 8.44
C PHE A 15 0.30 10.42 8.01
N ARG A 16 1.42 11.10 8.26
CA ARG A 16 1.68 12.42 7.66
C ARG A 16 2.59 12.21 6.46
N ILE A 17 2.15 12.72 5.31
CA ILE A 17 2.93 12.71 4.07
C ILE A 17 3.10 14.15 3.55
N PRO A 18 4.14 14.43 2.77
CA PRO A 18 4.30 15.73 2.12
C PRO A 18 3.11 16.05 1.21
N VAL A 19 2.73 17.33 1.14
CA VAL A 19 1.59 17.81 0.33
C VAL A 19 1.76 17.43 -1.14
N GLU A 20 2.98 17.55 -1.67
CA GLU A 20 3.28 17.21 -3.06
C GLU A 20 3.01 15.74 -3.40
N ILE A 21 3.25 14.83 -2.43
CA ILE A 21 2.98 13.40 -2.60
C ILE A 21 1.48 13.12 -2.50
N ALA A 22 0.78 13.79 -1.58
CA ALA A 22 -0.67 13.67 -1.47
C ALA A 22 -1.37 14.08 -2.76
N ASP A 23 -0.99 15.23 -3.34
CA ASP A 23 -1.54 15.73 -4.60
C ASP A 23 -1.30 14.75 -5.76
N GLN A 24 -0.07 14.22 -5.88
CA GLN A 24 0.26 13.21 -6.89
C GLN A 24 -0.59 11.95 -6.75
N LEU A 25 -0.81 11.47 -5.52
CA LEU A 25 -1.66 10.31 -5.26
C LEU A 25 -3.12 10.57 -5.62
N GLU A 26 -3.64 11.76 -5.37
CA GLU A 26 -4.99 12.16 -5.76
C GLU A 26 -5.15 12.26 -7.29
N GLN A 27 -4.18 12.85 -7.98
CA GLN A 27 -4.18 12.87 -9.45
C GLN A 27 -4.13 11.47 -10.04
N LEU A 28 -3.31 10.58 -9.46
CA LEU A 28 -3.21 9.18 -9.87
C LEU A 28 -4.52 8.43 -9.62
N ALA A 29 -5.14 8.64 -8.45
CA ALA A 29 -6.46 8.08 -8.12
C ALA A 29 -7.51 8.48 -9.15
N GLY A 30 -7.57 9.77 -9.49
CA GLY A 30 -8.47 10.30 -10.52
C GLY A 30 -8.20 9.69 -11.91
N LYS A 31 -6.93 9.62 -12.32
CA LYS A 31 -6.54 9.08 -13.63
C LYS A 31 -6.91 7.61 -13.81
N TYR A 32 -6.75 6.80 -12.78
CA TYR A 32 -6.99 5.34 -12.84
C TYR A 32 -8.35 4.93 -12.27
N ASN A 33 -9.25 5.90 -12.00
CA ASN A 33 -10.57 5.69 -11.41
C ASN A 33 -10.51 4.74 -10.18
N THR A 34 -9.51 4.96 -9.32
CA THR A 34 -9.23 4.14 -8.14
C THR A 34 -9.16 5.02 -6.90
N SER A 35 -9.11 4.42 -5.71
CA SER A 35 -8.96 5.17 -4.47
C SER A 35 -7.49 5.40 -4.13
N VAL A 36 -7.20 6.53 -3.49
CA VAL A 36 -5.88 6.80 -2.90
C VAL A 36 -5.48 5.66 -1.96
N ASN A 37 -6.42 5.10 -1.20
CA ASN A 37 -6.15 3.95 -0.33
C ASN A 37 -5.65 2.72 -1.10
N LYS A 38 -6.25 2.37 -2.25
CA LYS A 38 -5.77 1.25 -3.09
C LYS A 38 -4.35 1.50 -3.60
N ILE A 39 -4.04 2.73 -3.99
CA ILE A 39 -2.70 3.09 -4.44
C ILE A 39 -1.71 2.96 -3.28
N VAL A 40 -2.05 3.49 -2.10
CA VAL A 40 -1.21 3.39 -0.89
C VAL A 40 -0.94 1.94 -0.52
N ILE A 41 -1.96 1.07 -0.55
CA ILE A 41 -1.78 -0.37 -0.29
C ILE A 41 -0.78 -0.97 -1.28
N GLN A 42 -0.95 -0.73 -2.59
CA GLN A 42 -0.02 -1.25 -3.60
C GLN A 42 1.41 -0.72 -3.43
N CYS A 43 1.56 0.56 -3.10
CA CYS A 43 2.88 1.14 -2.79
C CYS A 43 3.52 0.44 -1.58
N LEU A 44 2.75 0.16 -0.53
CA LEU A 44 3.22 -0.54 0.65
C LEU A 44 3.56 -2.00 0.36
N GLU A 45 2.71 -2.72 -0.39
CA GLU A 45 2.97 -4.10 -0.81
C GLU A 45 4.23 -4.20 -1.66
N TYR A 46 4.41 -3.29 -2.63
CA TYR A 46 5.61 -3.20 -3.44
C TYR A 46 6.84 -2.92 -2.58
N ALA A 47 6.76 -1.92 -1.70
CA ALA A 47 7.87 -1.59 -0.81
C ALA A 47 8.24 -2.77 0.09
N LEU A 48 7.26 -3.48 0.66
CA LEU A 48 7.51 -4.66 1.51
C LEU A 48 8.12 -5.82 0.73
N ALA A 49 7.61 -6.11 -0.47
CA ALA A 49 8.14 -7.16 -1.32
C ALA A 49 9.60 -6.92 -1.72
N HIS A 50 9.93 -5.67 -2.08
CA HIS A 50 11.28 -5.30 -2.53
C HIS A 50 12.24 -4.90 -1.39
N THR A 51 11.74 -4.56 -0.20
CA THR A 51 12.58 -4.25 0.98
C THR A 51 12.96 -5.52 1.73
N ALA A 52 12.11 -6.56 1.74
CA ALA A 52 12.40 -7.84 2.39
C ALA A 52 13.58 -8.60 1.74
N GLU A 53 14.02 -8.19 0.54
CA GLU A 53 15.21 -8.73 -0.14
C GLU A 53 16.54 -8.09 0.31
N ASN A 54 16.54 -7.20 1.31
CA ASN A 54 17.77 -6.58 1.85
C ASN A 54 18.03 -6.86 3.35
N THR A 55 17.54 -7.99 3.88
CA THR A 55 18.02 -8.51 5.19
C THR A 55 18.28 -10.02 5.16
N THR A 56 18.82 -10.52 4.04
CA THR A 56 19.71 -11.69 4.07
C THR A 56 20.83 -11.48 3.06
N GLN A 57 21.83 -10.69 3.46
CA GLN A 57 23.18 -11.15 3.20
C GLN A 57 23.40 -12.37 4.10
N PRO A 58 23.67 -13.54 3.54
CA PRO A 58 24.80 -14.32 3.99
C PRO A 58 25.90 -14.21 2.94
N GLU A 59 27.09 -13.83 3.40
CA GLU A 59 28.35 -14.33 2.84
C GLU A 59 28.17 -15.76 2.32
N VAL A 60 28.40 -15.98 1.02
CA VAL A 60 29.54 -16.73 0.45
C VAL A 60 29.50 -16.70 -1.07
#